data_AF-A0A9E3R5L9-F1
#
_entry.id   AF-A0A9E3R5L9-F1
#
_cell.length_a   1.000
_cell.length_b   1.000
_cell.length_c   1.000
_cell.angle_alpha   90.00
_cell.angle_beta   90.00
_cell.angle_gamma   90.00
#
_symmetry.space_group_name_H-M   'P 1'
#
loop_
_entity.id
_entity.type
_entity.pdbx_description
1 polymer ?
#
loop_
_entity_poly.entity_id
_entity_poly.type
_entity_poly.pdbx_seq_one_letter_code
_entity_poly.pdbx_strand_id
1 'polypeptide(L)'
;MALPAGRAVVFGSGAASQVRVSDARWAPRQLSLTAQADGVALEALAGDEGVRLDEVPLGAAALLQPGDELRLGEVRLLVALARPTEDVSRVRLAGAEELLVR
;
A
#
# COMPACT_ATOMS: atom_id res chain seq x y z
N MET A 1 0.80 -7.41 -1.26
CA MET A 1 -0.41 -6.84 -1.90
C MET A 1 -0.02 -5.57 -2.63
N ALA A 2 -0.71 -5.21 -3.72
CA ALA A 2 -0.50 -3.92 -4.38
C ALA A 2 -1.39 -2.85 -3.75
N LEU A 3 -0.86 -1.64 -3.57
CA LEU A 3 -1.65 -0.49 -3.14
C LEU A 3 -2.29 0.18 -4.38
N PRO A 4 -3.60 0.51 -4.34
CA PRO A 4 -4.22 1.28 -5.41
C PRO A 4 -3.65 2.70 -5.44
N ALA A 5 -3.35 3.20 -6.64
CA ALA A 5 -2.80 4.54 -6.83
C ALA A 5 -3.75 5.61 -6.26
N GLY A 6 -3.23 6.51 -5.42
CA GLY A 6 -3.96 7.65 -4.86
C GLY A 6 -5.12 7.29 -3.92
N ARG A 7 -5.33 6.01 -3.58
CA ARG A 7 -6.41 5.58 -2.68
C ARG A 7 -5.84 4.96 -1.40
N ALA A 8 -6.32 5.45 -0.28
CA ALA A 8 -5.96 4.92 1.03
C ALA A 8 -6.44 3.48 1.23
N VAL A 9 -5.53 2.64 1.70
CA VAL A 9 -5.79 1.29 2.23
C VAL A 9 -5.67 1.37 3.74
N VAL A 10 -6.77 1.08 4.44
CA VAL A 10 -6.84 1.13 5.90
C VAL A 10 -6.51 -0.25 6.48
N PHE A 11 -5.63 -0.22 7.49
CA PHE A 11 -5.25 -1.37 8.29
C PHE A 11 -5.83 -1.21 9.69
N GLY A 12 -6.37 -2.29 10.25
CA GLY A 12 -7.02 -2.25 11.56
C GLY A 12 -7.67 -3.58 11.93
N SER A 13 -8.20 -3.69 13.14
CA SER A 13 -8.94 -4.89 13.59
C SER A 13 -10.41 -4.91 13.12
N GLY A 14 -10.95 -3.74 12.76
CA GLY A 14 -12.36 -3.50 12.48
C GLY A 14 -12.83 -3.97 11.12
N ALA A 15 -14.14 -4.14 10.95
CA ALA A 15 -14.71 -4.67 9.72
C ALA A 15 -14.70 -3.74 8.51
N ALA A 16 -14.47 -2.46 8.73
CA ALA A 16 -14.28 -1.48 7.67
C ALA A 16 -12.84 -1.41 7.15
N SER A 17 -11.88 -2.08 7.80
CA SER A 17 -10.47 -2.10 7.35
C SER A 17 -10.30 -3.06 6.17
N GLN A 18 -9.64 -2.58 5.12
CA GLN A 18 -9.36 -3.41 3.94
C GLN A 18 -8.33 -4.49 4.26
N VAL A 19 -7.37 -4.18 5.13
CA VAL A 19 -6.45 -5.17 5.68
C VAL A 19 -6.79 -5.36 7.15
N ARG A 20 -7.35 -6.52 7.47
CA ARG A 20 -7.68 -6.85 8.85
C ARG A 20 -6.49 -7.50 9.54
N VAL A 21 -6.13 -6.96 10.70
CA VAL A 21 -5.13 -7.56 11.57
C VAL A 21 -5.81 -8.11 12.82
N SER A 22 -5.60 -9.39 13.09
CA SER A 22 -6.14 -10.09 14.25
C SER A 22 -5.22 -9.90 15.47
N ASP A 23 -5.05 -8.65 15.89
CA ASP A 23 -4.34 -8.29 17.12
C ASP A 23 -5.27 -7.40 17.97
N ALA A 24 -5.52 -7.80 19.22
CA ALA A 24 -6.44 -7.12 20.13
C ALA A 24 -5.97 -5.71 20.51
N ARG A 25 -4.68 -5.40 20.33
CA ARG A 25 -4.11 -4.07 20.60
C ARG A 25 -4.37 -3.07 19.46
N TRP A 26 -4.80 -3.55 18.29
CA TRP A 26 -5.04 -2.68 17.16
C TRP A 26 -6.44 -2.06 17.22
N ALA A 27 -6.48 -0.75 17.00
CA ALA A 27 -7.72 -0.04 16.81
C ALA A 27 -8.48 -0.57 15.57
N PRO A 28 -9.81 -0.38 15.51
CA PRO A 28 -10.61 -0.78 14.36
C PRO A 28 -10.10 -0.21 13.03
N ARG A 29 -9.53 1.00 13.07
CA ARG A 29 -8.82 1.68 11.98
C ARG A 29 -7.53 2.26 12.56
N GLN A 30 -6.42 1.54 12.45
CA GLN A 30 -5.16 1.90 13.09
C GLN A 30 -4.36 2.89 12.24
N LEU A 31 -4.19 2.59 10.95
CA LEU A 31 -3.41 3.40 10.02
C LEU A 31 -3.96 3.30 8.62
N SER A 32 -3.50 4.20 7.75
CA SER A 32 -3.72 4.11 6.32
C SER A 32 -2.42 4.22 5.54
N LEU A 33 -2.36 3.49 4.42
CA LEU A 33 -1.30 3.60 3.43
C LEU A 33 -1.88 4.09 2.11
N THR A 34 -1.27 5.10 1.51
CA THR A 34 -1.65 5.64 0.21
C THR A 34 -0.43 5.67 -0.70
N ALA A 35 -0.52 4.99 -1.85
CA ALA A 35 0.52 5.09 -2.86
C ALA A 35 0.51 6.49 -3.49
N GLN A 36 1.67 7.16 -3.46
CA GLN A 36 1.94 8.46 -4.05
C GLN A 36 3.04 8.33 -5.12
N ALA A 37 3.32 9.41 -5.84
CA ALA A 37 4.31 9.40 -6.93
C ALA A 37 5.75 9.18 -6.42
N ASP A 38 6.02 9.57 -5.17
CA ASP A 38 7.31 9.62 -4.52
C ASP A 38 7.47 8.59 -3.38
N GLY A 39 6.48 7.72 -3.18
CA GLY A 39 6.54 6.68 -2.16
C GLY A 39 5.17 6.22 -1.67
N VAL A 40 5.12 5.73 -0.44
CA VAL A 40 3.88 5.33 0.23
C VAL A 40 3.68 6.23 1.44
N ALA A 41 2.67 7.10 1.39
CA ALA A 41 2.29 7.90 2.54
C ALA A 41 1.59 7.01 3.57
N LEU A 42 2.09 7.06 4.81
CA LEU A 42 1.49 6.42 5.97
C LEU A 42 0.93 7.49 6.91
N GLU A 43 -0.31 7.28 7.35
CA GLU A 43 -0.96 8.10 8.35
C GLU A 43 -1.50 7.23 9.49
N ALA A 44 -1.16 7.58 10.74
CA ALA A 44 -1.71 6.94 11.93
C ALA A 44 -3.10 7.52 12.23
N LEU A 45 -4.13 6.66 12.23
CA LEU A 45 -5.53 7.06 12.39
C LEU A 45 -6.02 6.96 13.84
N ALA A 46 -5.38 6.13 14.67
CA ALA A 46 -5.77 5.87 16.05
C ALA A 46 -4.54 5.78 16.97
N GLY A 47 -3.65 6.76 16.85
CA GLY A 47 -2.36 6.79 17.54
C GLY A 47 -1.27 5.97 16.83
N ASP A 48 -0.03 6.20 17.24
CA ASP A 48 1.18 5.61 16.67
C ASP A 48 1.83 4.55 17.59
N GLU A 49 1.21 4.24 18.72
CA GLU A 49 1.71 3.22 19.65
C GLU A 49 1.88 1.86 18.95
N GLY A 50 3.10 1.33 19.03
CA GLY A 50 3.45 0.03 18.45
C GLY A 50 3.73 0.06 16.94
N VAL A 51 3.65 1.23 16.29
CA VAL A 51 4.05 1.45 14.91
C VAL A 51 5.50 1.92 14.85
N ARG A 52 6.34 1.23 14.09
CA ARG A 52 7.75 1.59 13.90
C ARG A 52 8.12 1.53 12.44
N LEU A 53 8.88 2.51 11.98
CA LEU A 53 9.55 2.52 10.69
C LEU A 53 11.03 2.30 10.92
N ASP A 54 11.60 1.22 10.40
CA ASP A 54 13.02 0.87 10.55
C ASP A 54 13.49 0.96 12.02
N GLU A 55 12.73 0.35 12.93
CA GLU A 55 12.90 0.37 14.40
C GLU A 55 12.59 1.69 15.12
N VAL A 56 12.45 2.80 14.39
CA VAL A 56 12.13 4.11 14.96
C VAL A 56 10.63 4.21 15.20
N PRO A 57 10.17 4.62 16.40
CA PRO A 57 8.76 4.92 16.65
C PRO A 57 8.25 5.90 15.62
N LEU A 58 7.15 5.55 14.96
CA LEU A 58 6.52 6.43 14.01
C LEU A 58 5.83 7.58 14.76
N GLY A 59 5.78 8.76 14.14
CA GLY A 59 4.87 9.83 14.56
C GLY A 59 3.52 9.72 13.87
N ALA A 60 2.80 10.85 13.78
CA ALA A 60 1.48 10.90 13.14
C ALA A 60 1.47 10.54 11.64
N ALA A 61 2.55 10.83 10.91
CA ALA A 61 2.67 10.55 9.49
C ALA A 61 4.12 10.30 9.06
N ALA A 62 4.32 9.52 8.00
CA ALA A 62 5.60 9.32 7.35
C ALA A 62 5.45 9.01 5.85
N LEU A 63 6.52 9.23 5.09
CA LEU A 63 6.62 8.80 3.70
C LEU A 63 7.59 7.61 3.63
N LEU A 64 7.06 6.44 3.32
CA LEU A 64 7.84 5.21 3.23
C LEU A 64 8.43 5.07 1.84
N GLN A 65 9.67 4.63 1.81
CA GLN A 65 10.45 4.36 0.62
C GLN A 65 10.61 2.86 0.37
N PRO A 66 10.95 2.47 -0.87
CA PRO A 66 11.25 1.08 -1.17
C PRO A 66 12.43 0.58 -0.34
N GLY A 67 12.25 -0.54 0.35
CA GLY A 67 13.22 -1.11 1.27
C GLY A 67 12.87 -0.89 2.75
N ASP A 68 12.03 0.10 3.06
CA ASP A 68 11.64 0.39 4.44
C ASP A 68 10.82 -0.77 5.04
N GLU A 69 11.10 -1.09 6.31
CA GLU A 69 10.32 -2.03 7.11
C GLU A 69 9.38 -1.26 8.04
N LEU A 70 8.08 -1.45 7.83
CA LEU A 70 7.05 -1.03 8.76
C LEU A 70 6.69 -2.18 9.70
N ARG A 71 6.92 -1.98 10.99
CA ARG A 71 6.51 -2.88 12.06
C ARG A 71 5.29 -2.36 12.77
N LEU A 72 4.36 -3.26 13.02
CA LEU A 72 3.06 -2.99 13.60
C LEU A 72 2.74 -4.08 14.64
N GLY A 73 3.29 -3.92 15.85
CA GLY A 73 3.34 -5.03 16.82
C GLY A 73 4.08 -6.24 16.24
N GLU A 74 3.38 -7.38 16.10
CA GLU A 74 3.94 -8.62 15.52
C GLU A 74 3.89 -8.65 13.99
N VAL A 75 3.17 -7.72 13.35
CA VAL A 75 3.06 -7.65 11.89
C VAL A 75 4.24 -6.88 11.32
N ARG A 76 4.82 -7.40 10.24
CA ARG A 76 5.87 -6.73 9.46
C ARG A 76 5.43 -6.55 8.03
N LEU A 77 5.65 -5.35 7.49
CA LEU A 77 5.40 -4.99 6.11
C LEU A 77 6.68 -4.43 5.52
N LEU A 78 7.14 -5.03 4.42
CA LEU A 78 8.25 -4.50 3.64
C LEU A 78 7.69 -3.70 2.46
N VAL A 79 8.12 -2.46 2.32
CA VAL A 79 7.75 -1.64 1.17
C VAL A 79 8.65 -2.00 -0.01
N ALA A 80 8.05 -2.31 -1.15
CA ALA A 80 8.77 -2.63 -2.37
C ALA A 80 8.11 -1.96 -3.58
N LEU A 81 8.94 -1.50 -4.53
CA LEU A 81 8.43 -1.16 -5.85
C LEU A 81 8.08 -2.45 -6.56
N ALA A 82 6.80 -2.66 -6.81
CA ALA A 82 6.40 -3.55 -7.88
C ALA A 82 6.82 -2.87 -9.18
N ARG A 83 7.79 -3.44 -9.90
CA ARG A 83 7.85 -3.15 -11.34
C ARG A 83 6.48 -3.50 -11.89
N PRO A 84 5.85 -2.67 -12.73
CA PRO A 84 4.65 -3.10 -13.42
C PRO A 84 5.02 -4.42 -14.10
N THR A 85 4.46 -5.53 -13.62
CA THR A 85 4.36 -6.73 -14.43
C THR A 85 3.54 -6.26 -15.61
N GLU A 86 4.20 -6.03 -16.75
CA GLU A 86 3.52 -5.64 -17.98
C GLU A 86 2.31 -6.54 -18.11
N ASP A 87 1.12 -5.95 -17.98
CA ASP A 87 -0.09 -6.61 -18.38
C ASP A 87 -0.07 -6.63 -19.91
N VAL A 88 0.73 -7.55 -20.47
CA VAL A 88 0.83 -7.84 -21.91
C VAL A 88 -0.49 -8.35 -22.50
N SER A 89 -1.55 -8.47 -21.70
CA SER A 89 -2.84 -8.98 -22.12
C SER A 89 -3.64 -8.04 -23.04
N ARG A 90 -3.13 -6.84 -23.36
CA ARG A 90 -3.83 -5.88 -24.25
C ARG A 90 -3.01 -5.21 -25.34
N VAL A 91 -1.81 -5.70 -25.66
CA VAL A 91 -1.16 -5.28 -26.92
C VAL A 91 -1.63 -6.21 -28.03
N ARG A 92 -2.79 -5.93 -28.62
CA ARG A 92 -3.06 -6.38 -29.99
C ARG A 92 -2.38 -5.39 -30.92
N LEU A 93 -1.29 -5.83 -31.55
CA LEU A 93 -0.86 -5.22 -32.80
C LEU A 93 -1.97 -5.53 -33.82
N ALA A 94 -2.84 -4.55 -34.09
CA ALA A 94 -3.66 -4.60 -35.28
C ALA A 94 -2.69 -4.60 -36.47
N GLY A 95 -2.68 -5.66 -37.26
CA GLY A 95 -1.93 -5.70 -38.50
C GLY A 95 -2.42 -4.57 -39.40
N ALA A 96 -1.52 -3.99 -40.19
CA ALA A 96 -1.82 -2.87 -41.11
C ALA A 96 -2.97 -3.17 -42.11
N GLU A 97 -3.41 -4.42 -42.23
CA GLU A 97 -4.51 -4.83 -43.11
C GLU A 97 -5.91 -4.45 -42.57
N GLU A 98 -6.09 -4.23 -41.26
CA GLU A 98 -7.37 -3.77 -40.69
C GLU A 98 -7.65 -2.26 -40.93
N LEU A 99 -6.62 -1.49 -41.31
CA LEU A 99 -6.71 -0.03 -41.56
C LEU A 99 -7.05 0.34 -43.02
N LEU A 100 -7.21 -0.65 -43.91
CA LEU A 100 -7.37 -0.41 -45.36
C LEU A 100 -8.63 -1.00 -45.99
N VAL A 101 -9.63 -1.40 -45.20
CA VAL A 101 -10.94 -1.75 -45.75
C VAL A 101 -11.86 -0.53 -45.71
N ARG A 102 -12.17 -0.05 -46.92
CA ARG A 102 -13.17 0.98 -47.23
C ARG A 102 -14.59 0.51 -46.97
#